data_AF-A0A3S7UYQ2-F1
#
_entry.id   AF-A0A3S7UYQ2-F1
#
_cell.length_a   1.000
_cell.length_b   1.000
_cell.length_c   1.000
_cell.angle_alpha   90.00
_cell.angle_beta   90.00
_cell.angle_gamma   90.00
#
_symmetry.space_group_name_H-M   'P 1'
#
loop_
_entity.id
_entity.type
_entity.pdbx_description
1 polymer ?
#
loop_
_entity_poly.entity_id
_entity_poly.type
_entity_poly.pdbx_seq_one_letter_code
_entity_poly.pdbx_strand_id
1 'polypeptide(L)'
;MRAIARGLEAAGRPVPEDGALHRMALAGDVLSNSIYYALVGAGAARHPIRRGAVIGALAGAGALALPPRVGLGEPPASNDPVNKALTVAWYVIGGLAAGAVHRALAGAR
;
A
#
# COMPACT_ATOMS: atom_id res chain seq x y z
N MET A 1 -12.63 -4.51 4.85
CA MET A 1 -13.34 -5.76 5.25
C MET A 1 -13.94 -6.53 4.06
N ARG A 2 -14.66 -5.90 3.12
CA ARG A 2 -15.28 -6.60 1.96
C ARG A 2 -14.33 -7.45 1.09
N ALA A 3 -13.07 -7.05 0.90
CA ALA A 3 -12.10 -7.84 0.13
C ALA A 3 -11.70 -9.15 0.85
N ILE A 4 -11.53 -9.12 2.17
CA ILE A 4 -11.20 -10.31 2.96
C ILE A 4 -12.38 -11.28 3.00
N ALA A 5 -13.59 -10.76 3.22
CA ALA A 5 -14.82 -11.56 3.16
C ALA A 5 -14.95 -12.29 1.81
N ARG A 6 -14.84 -11.57 0.69
CA ARG A 6 -14.89 -12.18 -0.65
C ARG A 6 -13.74 -13.15 -0.94
N GLY A 7 -12.53 -12.87 -0.43
CA GLY A 7 -11.41 -13.80 -0.56
C GLY A 7 -11.66 -15.12 0.17
N LEU A 8 -12.28 -15.07 1.36
CA LEU A 8 -12.68 -16.24 2.12
C LEU A 8 -13.83 -17.00 1.42
N GLU A 9 -14.83 -16.30 0.91
CA GLU A 9 -15.93 -16.89 0.13
C GLU A 9 -15.40 -17.61 -1.12
N ALA A 10 -14.51 -16.96 -1.89
CA ALA A 10 -13.88 -17.56 -3.06
C ALA A 10 -13.01 -18.78 -2.72
N ALA A 11 -12.44 -18.82 -1.51
CA ALA A 11 -11.70 -19.97 -0.99
C ALA A 11 -12.59 -21.05 -0.33
N GLY A 12 -13.92 -20.90 -0.39
CA GLY A 12 -14.86 -21.82 0.24
C GLY A 12 -14.79 -21.83 1.77
N ARG A 13 -14.25 -20.77 2.38
CA ARG A 13 -14.12 -20.61 3.83
C ARG A 13 -15.28 -19.78 4.37
N PRO A 14 -15.83 -20.13 5.55
CA PRO A 14 -16.85 -19.31 6.19
C PRO A 14 -16.27 -17.94 6.54
N VAL A 15 -17.06 -16.88 6.33
CA VAL A 15 -16.69 -15.51 6.70
C VAL A 15 -16.86 -15.35 8.22
N PRO A 16 -15.79 -15.04 8.97
CA PRO A 16 -15.86 -14.82 10.42
C PRO A 16 -16.75 -13.62 10.78
N GLU A 17 -17.18 -13.58 12.05
CA GLU A 17 -17.86 -12.39 12.61
C GLU A 17 -17.02 -11.12 12.46
N ASP A 18 -17.69 -9.96 12.39
CA ASP A 18 -17.09 -8.66 12.10
C ASP A 18 -15.86 -8.33 12.95
N GLY A 19 -15.84 -8.72 14.24
CA GLY A 19 -14.71 -8.49 15.13
C GLY A 19 -13.45 -9.28 14.74
N ALA A 20 -13.60 -10.52 14.28
CA ALA A 20 -12.49 -11.31 13.77
C ALA A 20 -12.03 -10.82 12.40
N LEU A 21 -12.99 -10.44 11.54
CA LEU A 21 -12.71 -9.85 10.23
C LEU A 21 -11.93 -8.54 10.32
N HIS A 22 -12.24 -7.70 11.31
CA HIS A 22 -11.53 -6.47 11.60
C HIS A 22 -10.08 -6.73 12.02
N ARG A 23 -9.84 -7.68 12.93
CA ARG A 23 -8.48 -8.06 13.34
C ARG A 23 -7.66 -8.61 12.17
N MET A 24 -8.26 -9.41 11.31
CA MET A 24 -7.60 -9.91 10.09
C MET A 24 -7.23 -8.77 9.14
N ALA A 25 -8.12 -7.78 8.97
CA ALA A 25 -7.82 -6.59 8.18
C ALA A 25 -6.65 -5.80 8.76
N LEU A 26 -6.67 -5.55 10.07
CA LEU A 26 -5.60 -4.83 10.76
C LEU A 26 -4.25 -5.54 10.64
N ALA A 27 -4.22 -6.87 10.85
CA ALA A 27 -3.01 -7.67 10.69
C ALA A 27 -2.49 -7.64 9.24
N GLY A 28 -3.41 -7.73 8.27
CA GLY A 28 -3.10 -7.61 6.85
C GLY A 28 -2.52 -6.24 6.50
N ASP A 29 -3.08 -5.16 7.06
CA ASP A 29 -2.59 -3.79 6.85
C ASP A 29 -1.18 -3.63 7.42
N VAL A 30 -0.93 -4.07 8.65
CA VAL A 30 0.41 -4.00 9.27
C VAL A 30 1.43 -4.78 8.44
N LEU A 31 1.12 -6.03 8.06
CA LEU A 31 2.02 -6.87 7.28
C LEU A 31 2.30 -6.27 5.90
N SER A 32 1.26 -5.84 5.19
CA SER A 32 1.37 -5.30 3.83
C SER A 32 2.18 -4.01 3.82
N ASN A 33 1.92 -3.10 4.76
CA ASN A 33 2.70 -1.87 4.90
C ASN A 33 4.15 -2.17 5.28
N SER A 34 4.40 -3.12 6.19
CA SER A 34 5.76 -3.51 6.57
C SER A 34 6.57 -4.00 5.37
N ILE A 35 5.99 -4.89 4.55
CA ILE A 35 6.63 -5.39 3.33
C ILE A 35 6.86 -4.25 2.35
N TYR A 36 5.83 -3.43 2.11
CA TYR A 36 5.89 -2.30 1.19
C TYR A 36 7.02 -1.32 1.51
N TYR A 37 7.13 -0.89 2.77
CA TYR A 37 8.18 0.03 3.18
C TYR A 37 9.56 -0.65 3.29
N ALA A 38 9.63 -1.95 3.63
CA ALA A 38 10.88 -2.69 3.61
C ALA A 38 11.49 -2.76 2.19
N LEU A 39 10.66 -2.85 1.15
CA LEU A 39 11.12 -2.83 -0.25
C LEU A 39 11.84 -1.53 -0.64
N VAL A 40 11.58 -0.42 0.06
CA VAL A 40 12.32 0.84 -0.16
C VAL A 40 13.78 0.71 0.27
N GLY A 41 14.06 -0.07 1.32
CA GLY A 41 15.41 -0.34 1.83
C GLY A 41 16.08 -1.61 1.31
N ALA A 42 15.38 -2.46 0.56
CA ALA A 42 15.86 -3.81 0.19
C ALA A 42 16.86 -3.82 -0.99
N GLY A 43 18.14 -3.55 -0.78
CA GLY A 43 19.19 -3.72 -1.81
C GLY A 43 20.41 -2.81 -1.56
N ALA A 44 21.38 -2.81 -2.49
CA ALA A 44 22.56 -1.95 -2.38
C ALA A 44 22.16 -0.47 -2.26
N ALA A 45 22.66 0.20 -1.21
CA ALA A 45 22.25 1.51 -0.70
C ALA A 45 22.48 2.72 -1.64
N ARG A 46 22.63 2.51 -2.95
CA ARG A 46 23.15 3.54 -3.85
C ARG A 46 22.18 4.71 -4.03
N HIS A 47 20.86 4.47 -4.06
CA HIS A 47 19.85 5.54 -4.25
C HIS A 47 18.47 5.29 -3.57
N PRO A 48 18.39 5.24 -2.23
CA PRO A 48 17.15 4.90 -1.51
C PRO A 48 16.00 5.90 -1.76
N ILE A 49 16.29 7.18 -1.98
CA ILE A 49 15.25 8.19 -2.30
C ILE A 49 14.63 7.97 -3.67
N ARG A 50 15.45 7.77 -4.71
CA ARG A 50 14.96 7.50 -6.08
C ARG A 50 14.10 6.24 -6.08
N ARG A 51 14.56 5.21 -5.38
CA ARG A 51 13.82 3.95 -5.23
C ARG A 51 12.49 4.16 -4.49
N GLY A 52 12.51 4.92 -3.40
CA GLY A 52 11.31 5.35 -2.70
C GLY A 52 10.30 6.03 -3.61
N ALA A 53 10.74 6.96 -4.46
CA ALA A 53 9.87 7.62 -5.44
C ALA A 53 9.24 6.65 -6.46
N VAL A 54 10.02 5.71 -7.00
CA VAL A 54 9.53 4.70 -7.94
C VAL A 54 8.53 3.75 -7.29
N ILE A 55 8.86 3.24 -6.10
CA ILE A 55 7.97 2.35 -5.33
C ILE A 55 6.68 3.10 -4.94
N GLY A 56 6.80 4.35 -4.52
CA GLY A 56 5.69 5.25 -4.27
C GLY A 56 4.79 5.45 -5.50
N ALA A 57 5.38 5.72 -6.66
CA ALA A 57 4.61 5.86 -7.90
C ALA A 57 3.86 4.58 -8.28
N LEU A 58 4.52 3.42 -8.17
CA LEU A 58 3.91 2.12 -8.43
C LEU A 58 2.76 1.82 -7.45
N ALA A 59 2.93 2.14 -6.18
CA ALA A 59 1.87 1.96 -5.18
C ALA A 59 0.70 2.92 -5.40
N GLY A 60 0.97 4.18 -5.74
CA GLY A 60 -0.07 5.14 -6.11
C GLY A 60 -0.88 4.67 -7.32
N ALA A 61 -0.21 4.15 -8.35
CA ALA A 61 -0.89 3.55 -9.50
C ALA A 61 -1.69 2.30 -9.09
N GLY A 62 -1.13 1.44 -8.24
CA GLY A 62 -1.82 0.29 -7.67
C GLY A 62 -3.06 0.66 -6.87
N ALA A 63 -2.98 1.71 -6.05
CA ALA A 63 -4.09 2.21 -5.24
C ALA A 63 -5.27 2.70 -6.08
N LEU A 64 -5.03 3.21 -7.29
CA LEU A 64 -6.09 3.59 -8.23
C LEU A 64 -6.63 2.39 -9.01
N ALA A 65 -5.76 1.44 -9.37
CA ALA A 65 -6.10 0.39 -10.32
C ALA A 65 -6.62 -0.92 -9.68
N LEU A 66 -6.29 -1.17 -8.41
CA LEU A 66 -6.67 -2.40 -7.70
C LEU A 66 -8.11 -2.40 -7.18
N PRO A 67 -8.66 -1.31 -6.59
CA PRO A 67 -9.98 -1.36 -5.94
C PRO A 67 -11.11 -1.89 -6.83
N PRO A 68 -11.24 -1.49 -8.11
CA PRO A 68 -12.27 -2.05 -8.99
C PRO A 68 -12.05 -3.55 -9.26
N ARG A 69 -10.79 -3.99 -9.41
CA ARG A 69 -10.43 -5.38 -9.75
C ARG A 69 -10.63 -6.36 -8.60
N VAL A 70 -10.45 -5.91 -7.36
CA VAL A 70 -10.71 -6.72 -6.15
C VAL A 70 -12.13 -6.51 -5.59
N GLY A 71 -13.01 -5.91 -6.40
CA GLY A 71 -14.42 -5.68 -6.12
C GLY A 71 -14.70 -4.62 -5.05
N LEU A 72 -13.69 -3.90 -4.55
CA LEU A 72 -13.86 -2.90 -3.48
C LEU A 72 -14.74 -1.71 -3.90
N GLY A 73 -15.03 -1.59 -5.20
CA GLY A 73 -15.81 -0.51 -5.79
C GLY A 73 -14.92 0.68 -6.16
N GLU A 74 -15.54 1.72 -6.69
CA GLU A 74 -14.88 3.00 -6.93
C GLU A 74 -14.90 3.84 -5.64
N PRO A 75 -13.73 4.28 -5.13
CA PRO A 75 -13.69 5.23 -4.03
C PRO A 75 -14.45 6.52 -4.37
N PRO A 76 -15.01 7.23 -3.37
CA PRO A 76 -15.69 8.49 -3.61
C PRO A 76 -14.80 9.47 -4.39
N ALA A 77 -15.35 10.06 -5.45
CA ALA A 77 -14.65 11.01 -6.32
C ALA A 77 -13.33 10.47 -6.95
N SER A 78 -13.16 9.14 -7.07
CA SER A 78 -11.97 8.55 -7.71
C SER A 78 -11.90 8.80 -9.22
N ASN A 79 -12.97 9.32 -9.83
CA ASN A 79 -13.03 9.64 -11.25
C ASN A 79 -12.43 11.01 -11.58
N ASP A 80 -12.27 11.88 -10.57
CA ASP A 80 -11.67 13.19 -10.72
C ASP A 80 -10.14 13.07 -11.01
N PRO A 81 -9.64 13.66 -12.11
CA PRO A 81 -8.22 13.63 -12.45
C PRO A 81 -7.32 14.26 -11.37
N VAL A 82 -7.82 15.26 -10.63
CA VAL A 82 -7.10 15.90 -9.51
C VAL A 82 -6.93 14.89 -8.37
N ASN A 83 -7.97 14.16 -8.01
CA ASN A 83 -7.90 13.14 -6.94
C ASN A 83 -6.97 11.99 -7.31
N LYS A 84 -6.97 11.57 -8.58
CA LYS A 84 -6.02 10.57 -9.09
C LYS A 84 -4.58 11.06 -8.97
N ALA A 85 -4.31 12.29 -9.41
CA ALA A 85 -2.98 12.90 -9.30
C ALA A 85 -2.54 13.03 -7.84
N LEU A 86 -3.42 13.51 -6.96
CA LEU A 86 -3.16 13.62 -5.52
C LEU A 86 -2.90 12.26 -4.88
N THR A 87 -3.62 11.22 -5.27
CA THR A 87 -3.39 9.85 -4.77
C THR A 87 -1.98 9.40 -5.12
N VAL A 88 -1.57 9.53 -6.38
CA VAL A 88 -0.21 9.15 -6.81
C VAL A 88 0.85 10.01 -6.10
N ALA A 89 0.63 11.33 -6.04
CA ALA A 89 1.54 12.26 -5.38
C ALA A 89 1.75 11.91 -3.90
N TRP A 90 0.68 11.58 -3.17
CA TRP A 90 0.78 11.18 -1.76
C TRP A 90 1.62 9.92 -1.56
N TYR A 91 1.44 8.90 -2.40
CA TYR A 91 2.27 7.70 -2.33
C TYR A 91 3.74 7.97 -2.70
N VAL A 92 4.00 8.86 -3.67
CA VAL A 92 5.37 9.30 -4.00
C VAL A 92 6.02 10.02 -2.82
N ILE A 93 5.31 10.95 -2.18
CA ILE A 93 5.80 11.66 -0.98
C ILE A 93 6.11 10.66 0.14
N GLY A 94 5.23 9.69 0.41
CA GLY A 94 5.47 8.64 1.39
C GLY A 94 6.70 7.78 1.05
N GLY A 95 6.89 7.44 -0.23
CA GLY A 95 8.07 6.73 -0.71
C GLY A 95 9.36 7.52 -0.54
N LEU A 96 9.35 8.82 -0.86
CA LEU A 96 10.47 9.74 -0.63
C LEU A 96 10.83 9.82 0.86
N ALA A 97 9.82 9.95 1.74
CA ALA A 97 10.02 9.96 3.19
C ALA A 97 10.67 8.66 3.68
N ALA A 98 10.18 7.50 3.23
CA ALA A 98 10.78 6.20 3.57
C ALA A 98 12.24 6.10 3.09
N GLY A 99 12.53 6.56 1.86
CA GLY A 99 13.89 6.61 1.33
C GLY A 99 14.82 7.54 2.10
N ALA A 100 14.30 8.67 2.58
CA ALA A 100 15.04 9.61 3.42
C ALA A 100 15.36 9.02 4.80
N VAL A 101 14.39 8.38 5.45
CA VAL A 101 14.58 7.67 6.73
C VAL A 101 15.61 6.56 6.58
N HIS A 102 15.52 5.73 5.52
CA HIS A 102 16.50 4.68 5.27
C HIS A 102 17.92 5.25 5.10
N ARG A 103 18.08 6.34 4.34
CA ARG A 103 19.37 7.00 4.16
C ARG A 103 19.92 7.53 5.49
N ALA A 104 19.09 8.13 6.33
CA ALA A 104 19.48 8.64 7.64
C ALA A 104 19.99 7.50 8.56
N LEU A 105 19.26 6.38 8.60
CA LEU A 105 19.64 5.21 9.39
C LEU A 105 20.90 4.49 8.85
N ALA A 106 21.08 4.47 7.52
CA ALA A 106 22.25 3.85 6.90
C ALA A 106 23.52 4.70 7.03
N GLY A 107 23.40 6.03 7.04
CA GLY A 107 24.54 6.94 7.25
C GLY A 107 24.88 7.19 8.73
N ALA A 108 24.04 6.75 9.67
CA ALA A 108 24.31 6.75 11.11
C ALA A 108 25.09 5.50 11.59
N ARG A 109 25.44 4.60 10.68
CA ARG A 109 26.30 3.43 10.92
C ARG A 109 27.69 3.68 10.34
#